data_AF-A0A1X7TTI5-F1
#
_entry.id   AF-A0A1X7TTI5-F1
#
_cell.length_a   1.000
_cell.length_b   1.000
_cell.length_c   1.000
_cell.angle_alpha   90.00
_cell.angle_beta   90.00
_cell.angle_gamma   90.00
#
_symmetry.space_group_name_H-M   'P 1'
#
loop_
_entity.id
_entity.type
_entity.pdbx_description
1 polymer ?
#
loop_
_entity_poly.entity_id
_entity_poly.type
_entity_poly.pdbx_seq_one_letter_code
_entity_poly.pdbx_strand_id
1 'polypeptide(L)'
;MVEEMMNALRESERKLTEQAKRVTDDKLKVLSEQMKSAEMSLSVLEDVEDYVEQSLKTGSPQQVLRCKKQMMERMSEVTAGINVEELHPKEKADFVLSENIKSLHHIGDIVSLQQCRVKKIDRITLAGKAVSFSLSMEAPDSSVLCVPLSSLRCSLVPVGKGDQPIDTTVTTTSTDPGVYRIQCNPSTSGTHTVKVQVYDVHLEDTSLVIPINPYLDNITPVRTITELEGPWGVAVTDDNHVIITEHSGNCVTILDREGKKVKSLGGEGGSGNFKFSCPRGVAITPDKFILVSDSKHGLIQKISMDGYLIASVGKWGSGPLEFSYPGGIAISPITGQVYIADWRNHRIQVLNPDLTFSHSFGSEGSANGQFKYPYDIAIDSQGLVYVADSYNHRIQKFSPDGKFVGQFGTEGSGPGQLNGPTGITIDAAATGLVYVSEEGNHRISVFTSDGVFVRKFGRLGSNIDQFGYPYGLALDKDGFLYVCDRDNNRLVVY
;
A
#
# COMPACT_ATOMS: atom_id res chain seq x y z
N MET A 1 60.98 -62.45 1.51
CA MET A 1 61.41 -61.21 0.82
C MET A 1 60.98 -61.14 -0.65
N VAL A 2 61.51 -61.93 -1.60
CA VAL A 2 61.10 -61.84 -3.03
C VAL A 2 59.65 -62.27 -3.25
N GLU A 3 59.20 -63.33 -2.58
CA GLU A 3 57.84 -63.86 -2.69
C GLU A 3 56.78 -62.93 -2.08
N GLU A 4 57.11 -62.27 -0.97
CA GLU A 4 56.26 -61.23 -0.35
C GLU A 4 56.14 -60.00 -1.26
N MET A 5 57.22 -59.60 -1.94
CA MET A 5 57.22 -58.48 -2.87
C MET A 5 56.40 -58.78 -4.13
N MET A 6 56.45 -60.02 -4.64
CA MET A 6 55.58 -60.47 -5.74
C MET A 6 54.11 -60.51 -5.34
N ASN A 7 53.79 -60.94 -4.12
CA ASN A 7 52.41 -60.92 -3.62
C ASN A 7 51.88 -59.50 -3.44
N ALA A 8 52.70 -58.57 -2.92
CA ALA A 8 52.34 -57.15 -2.81
C ALA A 8 52.12 -56.50 -4.17
N LEU A 9 52.94 -56.82 -5.18
CA LEU A 9 52.77 -56.34 -6.55
C LEU A 9 51.48 -56.86 -7.19
N ARG A 10 51.18 -58.15 -7.04
CA ARG A 10 49.92 -58.74 -7.54
C ARG A 10 48.69 -58.13 -6.86
N GLU A 11 48.77 -57.85 -5.56
CA GLU A 11 47.66 -57.20 -4.85
C GLU A 11 47.49 -55.73 -5.28
N SER A 12 48.58 -55.01 -5.50
CA SER A 12 48.56 -53.64 -6.05
C SER A 12 47.99 -53.60 -7.47
N GLU A 13 48.42 -54.51 -8.34
CA GLU A 13 47.89 -54.67 -9.71
C GLU A 13 46.37 -54.92 -9.69
N ARG A 14 45.91 -55.82 -8.80
CA ARG A 14 44.48 -56.09 -8.64
C ARG A 14 43.72 -54.85 -8.16
N LYS A 15 44.24 -54.11 -7.18
CA LYS A 15 43.62 -52.86 -6.68
C LYS A 15 43.54 -51.78 -7.77
N LEU A 16 44.62 -51.59 -8.53
CA LEU A 16 44.65 -50.62 -9.63
C LEU A 16 43.68 -51.00 -10.75
N THR A 17 43.57 -52.28 -11.07
CA THR A 17 42.63 -52.79 -12.08
C THR A 17 41.18 -52.58 -11.63
N GLU A 18 40.87 -52.86 -10.36
CA GLU A 18 39.55 -52.63 -9.77
C GLU A 18 39.19 -51.13 -9.79
N GLN A 19 40.15 -50.26 -9.48
CA GLN A 19 39.96 -48.82 -9.48
C GLN A 19 39.76 -48.27 -10.90
N ALA A 20 40.55 -48.74 -11.88
CA ALA A 20 40.39 -48.37 -13.28
C ALA A 20 39.01 -48.77 -13.82
N LYS A 21 38.53 -49.96 -13.44
CA LYS A 21 37.20 -50.44 -13.81
C LYS A 21 36.11 -49.55 -13.23
N ARG A 22 36.17 -49.21 -11.94
CA ARG A 22 35.20 -48.28 -11.31
C ARG A 22 35.16 -46.92 -12.01
N VAL A 23 36.32 -46.33 -12.30
CA VAL A 23 36.39 -45.04 -13.01
C VAL A 23 35.79 -45.15 -14.41
N THR A 24 35.97 -46.27 -15.09
CA THR A 24 35.41 -46.51 -16.43
C THR A 24 33.89 -46.66 -16.36
N ASP A 25 33.38 -47.42 -15.39
CA ASP A 25 31.94 -47.62 -15.18
C ASP A 25 31.24 -46.29 -14.80
N ASP A 26 31.84 -45.50 -13.91
CA ASP A 26 31.32 -44.17 -13.54
C ASP A 26 31.29 -43.21 -14.73
N LYS A 27 32.36 -43.21 -15.55
CA LYS A 27 32.41 -42.38 -16.78
C LYS A 27 31.38 -42.83 -17.82
N LEU A 28 31.19 -44.13 -18.01
CA LEU A 28 30.18 -44.67 -18.94
C LEU A 28 28.78 -44.29 -18.51
N LYS A 29 28.50 -44.27 -17.20
CA LYS A 29 27.22 -43.83 -16.67
C LYS A 29 26.94 -42.36 -16.98
N VAL A 30 27.90 -41.47 -16.71
CA VAL A 30 27.77 -40.03 -17.01
C VAL A 30 27.57 -39.81 -18.51
N LEU A 31 28.35 -40.48 -19.36
CA LEU A 31 28.22 -40.39 -20.82
C LEU A 31 26.85 -40.88 -21.31
N SER A 32 26.31 -41.95 -20.70
CA SER A 32 24.97 -42.46 -21.05
C SER A 32 23.87 -41.47 -20.66
N GLU A 33 23.97 -40.82 -19.50
CA GLU A 33 23.02 -39.79 -19.07
C GLU A 33 23.10 -38.55 -19.98
N GLN A 34 24.31 -38.15 -20.36
CA GLN A 34 24.53 -37.06 -21.32
C GLN A 34 24.00 -37.38 -22.72
N MET A 35 24.23 -38.59 -23.24
CA MET A 35 23.65 -39.05 -24.51
C MET A 35 22.13 -39.00 -24.49
N LYS A 36 21.50 -39.52 -23.43
CA LYS A 36 20.04 -39.50 -23.28
C LYS A 36 19.49 -38.08 -23.22
N SER A 37 20.21 -37.16 -22.55
CA SER A 37 19.84 -35.74 -22.53
C SER A 37 19.94 -35.11 -23.91
N ALA A 38 21.00 -35.40 -24.67
CA ALA A 38 21.18 -34.90 -26.04
C ALA A 38 20.12 -35.44 -27.01
N GLU A 39 19.76 -36.73 -26.89
CA GLU A 39 18.68 -37.35 -27.68
C GLU A 39 17.32 -36.70 -27.39
N MET A 40 17.00 -36.41 -26.12
CA MET A 40 15.77 -35.66 -25.79
C MET A 40 15.81 -34.25 -26.37
N SER A 41 16.94 -33.54 -26.29
CA SER A 41 17.08 -32.21 -26.89
C SER A 41 16.93 -32.24 -28.41
N LEU A 42 17.43 -33.29 -29.09
CA LEU A 42 17.24 -33.48 -30.52
C LEU A 42 15.76 -33.66 -30.87
N SER A 43 15.02 -34.47 -30.10
CA SER A 43 13.58 -34.66 -30.34
C SER A 43 12.77 -33.38 -30.19
N VAL A 44 13.12 -32.52 -29.23
CA VAL A 44 12.46 -31.22 -29.04
C VAL A 44 12.75 -30.28 -30.22
N LEU A 45 13.96 -30.35 -30.80
CA LEU A 45 14.29 -29.56 -31.99
C LEU A 45 13.52 -30.03 -33.23
N GLU A 46 13.34 -31.35 -33.38
CA GLU A 46 12.53 -31.93 -34.47
C GLU A 46 11.06 -31.51 -34.34
N ASP A 47 10.47 -31.54 -33.14
CA ASP A 47 9.10 -31.06 -32.89
C ASP A 47 8.93 -29.57 -33.25
N VAL A 48 9.94 -28.75 -32.96
CA VAL A 48 9.94 -27.32 -33.31
C VAL A 48 10.05 -27.12 -34.82
N GLU A 49 10.87 -27.92 -35.51
CA GLU A 49 11.00 -27.89 -36.97
C GLU A 49 9.66 -28.20 -37.65
N ASP A 50 8.98 -29.27 -37.22
CA ASP A 50 7.67 -29.66 -37.73
C ASP A 50 6.60 -28.58 -37.51
N TYR A 51 6.59 -27.96 -36.33
CA TYR A 51 5.66 -26.87 -36.00
C TYR A 51 5.89 -25.62 -36.85
N VAL A 52 7.16 -25.27 -37.10
CA VAL A 52 7.54 -24.15 -37.97
C VAL A 52 7.13 -24.44 -39.42
N GLU A 53 7.34 -25.67 -39.88
CA GLU A 53 6.96 -26.07 -41.24
C GLU A 53 5.44 -25.99 -41.45
N GLN A 54 4.64 -26.39 -40.46
CA GLN A 54 3.19 -26.23 -40.49
C GLN A 54 2.77 -24.75 -40.46
N SER A 55 3.40 -23.94 -39.60
CA SER A 55 3.12 -22.50 -39.47
C SER A 55 3.43 -21.72 -40.75
N LEU A 56 4.47 -22.11 -41.50
CA LEU A 56 4.80 -21.54 -42.81
C LEU A 56 3.78 -21.92 -43.90
N LYS A 57 3.10 -23.06 -43.77
CA LYS A 57 2.08 -23.54 -44.72
C LYS A 57 0.71 -22.88 -44.48
N THR A 58 0.36 -22.49 -43.25
CA THR A 58 -0.99 -22.02 -42.88
C THR A 58 -1.07 -20.56 -42.41
N GLY A 59 0.06 -19.91 -42.12
CA GLY A 59 0.09 -18.56 -41.54
C GLY A 59 -0.07 -17.41 -42.54
N SER A 60 -0.63 -16.28 -42.08
CA SER A 60 -0.64 -15.04 -42.88
C SER A 60 0.78 -14.45 -43.01
N PRO A 61 1.10 -13.69 -44.08
CA PRO A 61 2.45 -13.16 -44.31
C PRO A 61 3.03 -12.36 -43.13
N GLN A 62 2.19 -11.64 -42.39
CA GLN A 62 2.60 -10.84 -41.22
C GLN A 62 2.94 -11.71 -40.01
N GLN A 63 2.23 -12.82 -39.82
CA GLN A 63 2.52 -13.80 -38.75
C GLN A 63 3.85 -14.52 -39.02
N VAL A 64 4.10 -14.89 -40.28
CA VAL A 64 5.35 -15.54 -40.71
C VAL A 64 6.57 -14.65 -40.47
N LEU A 65 6.47 -13.35 -40.80
CA LEU A 65 7.55 -12.38 -40.58
C LEU A 65 7.87 -12.14 -39.09
N ARG A 66 6.84 -12.17 -38.23
CA ARG A 66 7.00 -11.99 -36.78
C ARG A 66 7.62 -13.21 -36.11
N CYS A 67 7.16 -14.41 -36.47
CA CYS A 67 7.77 -15.68 -36.02
C CYS A 67 9.24 -15.77 -36.45
N LYS A 68 9.56 -15.42 -37.70
CA LYS A 68 10.95 -15.41 -38.20
C LYS A 68 11.89 -14.57 -37.34
N LYS A 69 11.45 -13.39 -36.91
CA LYS A 69 12.27 -12.48 -36.09
C LYS A 69 12.49 -13.02 -34.68
N GLN A 70 11.43 -13.51 -34.03
CA GLN A 70 11.53 -14.10 -32.69
C GLN A 70 12.36 -15.38 -32.66
N MET A 71 12.29 -16.20 -33.72
CA MET A 71 13.13 -17.38 -33.88
C MET A 71 14.61 -17.00 -34.00
N MET A 72 14.95 -16.04 -34.87
CA MET A 72 16.34 -15.59 -35.03
C MET A 72 16.97 -15.11 -33.72
N GLU A 73 16.23 -14.37 -32.90
CA GLU A 73 16.72 -13.87 -31.61
C GLU A 73 16.96 -15.02 -30.61
N ARG A 74 16.01 -15.95 -30.48
CA ARG A 74 16.15 -17.10 -29.56
C ARG A 74 17.21 -18.12 -30.00
N MET A 75 17.37 -18.32 -31.31
CA MET A 75 18.41 -19.20 -31.85
C MET A 75 19.81 -18.60 -31.62
N SER A 76 19.93 -17.27 -31.63
CA SER A 76 21.17 -16.58 -31.26
C SER A 76 21.52 -16.76 -29.78
N GLU A 77 20.53 -16.80 -28.88
CA GLU A 77 20.75 -17.05 -27.43
C GLU A 77 21.19 -18.49 -27.16
N VAL A 78 20.59 -19.47 -27.83
CA VAL A 78 21.01 -20.89 -27.74
C VAL A 78 22.42 -21.08 -28.30
N THR A 79 22.73 -20.46 -29.45
CA THR A 79 24.06 -20.55 -30.08
C THR A 79 25.15 -19.89 -29.23
N ALA A 80 24.82 -18.81 -28.49
CA ALA A 80 25.75 -18.13 -27.59
C ALA A 80 26.12 -18.95 -26.34
N GLY A 81 25.32 -19.95 -25.96
CA GLY A 81 25.62 -20.87 -24.85
C GLY A 81 26.47 -22.08 -25.25
N ILE A 82 26.72 -22.29 -26.55
CA ILE A 82 27.54 -23.40 -27.04
C ILE A 82 28.99 -22.92 -27.12
N ASN A 83 29.78 -23.22 -26.10
CA ASN A 83 31.22 -22.98 -26.13
C ASN A 83 31.89 -23.99 -27.07
N VAL A 84 32.06 -23.63 -28.35
CA VAL A 84 32.82 -24.43 -29.33
C VAL A 84 34.30 -24.07 -29.23
N GLU A 85 34.94 -24.41 -28.12
CA GLU A 85 36.40 -24.62 -28.16
C GLU A 85 36.66 -25.97 -28.82
N GLU A 86 37.60 -25.98 -29.78
CA GLU A 86 37.94 -27.14 -30.61
C GLU A 86 38.06 -28.42 -29.79
N LEU A 87 37.27 -29.43 -30.16
CA LEU A 87 37.33 -30.79 -29.61
C LEU A 87 38.70 -31.42 -29.94
N HIS A 88 39.71 -31.12 -29.14
CA HIS A 88 40.92 -31.92 -29.07
C HIS A 88 40.69 -33.11 -28.12
N PRO A 89 41.11 -34.33 -28.51
CA PRO A 89 40.84 -35.53 -27.73
C PRO A 89 41.83 -35.64 -26.56
N LYS A 90 41.81 -34.71 -25.60
CA LYS A 90 42.36 -34.87 -24.25
C LYS A 90 41.59 -33.99 -23.25
N GLU A 91 40.78 -34.66 -22.42
CA GLU A 91 40.36 -34.22 -21.09
C GLU A 91 39.83 -32.78 -20.93
N LYS A 92 38.56 -32.59 -21.27
CA LYS A 92 37.46 -32.08 -20.43
C LYS A 92 36.36 -31.61 -21.36
N ALA A 93 35.27 -32.37 -21.43
CA ALA A 93 34.01 -31.83 -21.88
C ALA A 93 33.08 -31.82 -20.67
N ASP A 94 33.24 -30.81 -19.82
CA ASP A 94 32.20 -30.43 -18.87
C ASP A 94 31.07 -29.79 -19.71
N PHE A 95 30.27 -30.64 -20.37
CA PHE A 95 29.00 -30.22 -20.91
C PHE A 95 28.06 -29.97 -19.74
N VAL A 96 28.10 -28.75 -19.21
CA VAL A 96 27.03 -28.22 -18.37
C VAL A 96 25.94 -27.73 -19.31
N LEU A 97 24.97 -28.59 -19.61
CA LEU A 97 23.69 -28.12 -20.13
C LEU A 97 23.14 -27.11 -19.12
N SER A 98 22.81 -25.90 -19.59
CA SER A 98 22.26 -24.87 -18.72
C SER A 98 21.03 -25.42 -17.99
N GLU A 99 20.93 -25.17 -16.68
CA GLU A 99 19.86 -25.69 -15.82
C GLU A 99 18.44 -25.23 -16.23
N ASN A 100 18.31 -24.45 -17.30
CA ASN A 100 17.08 -23.82 -17.77
C ASN A 100 16.54 -24.40 -19.09
N ILE A 101 16.54 -25.73 -19.24
CA ILE A 101 15.81 -26.41 -20.33
C ILE A 101 14.29 -26.14 -20.26
N LYS A 102 13.76 -25.72 -19.10
CA LYS A 102 12.35 -25.28 -18.96
C LYS A 102 11.97 -24.10 -19.86
N SER A 103 12.95 -23.30 -20.32
CA SER A 103 12.72 -22.18 -21.23
C SER A 103 12.35 -22.59 -22.66
N LEU A 104 12.50 -23.88 -23.02
CA LEU A 104 12.20 -24.41 -24.36
C LEU A 104 10.72 -24.75 -24.58
N HIS A 105 9.92 -24.94 -23.52
CA HIS A 105 8.53 -25.39 -23.64
C HIS A 105 7.58 -24.38 -24.31
N HIS A 106 8.03 -23.14 -24.55
CA HIS A 106 7.23 -22.05 -25.12
C HIS A 106 7.89 -21.40 -26.34
N ILE A 107 8.76 -22.12 -27.06
CA ILE A 107 9.29 -21.66 -28.35
C ILE A 107 8.22 -21.92 -29.41
N GLY A 108 7.54 -20.86 -29.85
CA GLY A 108 6.51 -20.94 -30.90
C GLY A 108 5.07 -20.71 -30.43
N ASP A 109 4.83 -20.52 -29.13
CA ASP A 109 3.51 -20.19 -28.62
C ASP A 109 3.07 -18.79 -29.07
N ILE A 110 2.01 -18.76 -29.89
CA ILE A 110 1.33 -17.52 -30.26
C ILE A 110 0.39 -17.16 -29.11
N VAL A 111 0.94 -16.54 -28.06
CA VAL A 111 0.10 -15.90 -27.06
C VAL A 111 -0.49 -14.65 -27.69
N SER A 112 -1.82 -14.63 -27.84
CA SER A 112 -2.53 -13.41 -28.21
C SER A 112 -2.32 -12.37 -27.11
N LEU A 113 -1.40 -11.42 -27.33
CA LEU A 113 -1.06 -10.37 -26.36
C LEU A 113 -2.29 -9.55 -25.94
N GLN A 114 -3.36 -9.50 -26.75
CA GLN A 114 -4.61 -8.82 -26.38
C GLN A 114 -5.35 -9.46 -25.20
N GLN A 115 -5.05 -10.72 -24.86
CA GLN A 115 -5.66 -11.45 -23.75
C GLN A 115 -4.75 -11.53 -22.52
N CYS A 116 -3.54 -10.98 -22.60
CA CYS A 116 -2.62 -10.92 -21.48
C CYS A 116 -2.99 -9.78 -20.53
N ARG A 117 -2.84 -10.02 -19.22
CA ARG A 117 -3.20 -9.06 -18.17
C ARG A 117 -2.05 -8.81 -17.21
N VAL A 118 -2.11 -7.67 -16.54
CA VAL A 118 -1.18 -7.35 -15.45
C VAL A 118 -1.63 -8.11 -14.21
N LYS A 119 -0.81 -9.07 -13.75
CA LYS A 119 -1.18 -10.02 -12.69
C LYS A 119 -0.95 -9.48 -11.28
N LYS A 120 0.23 -8.89 -11.06
CA LYS A 120 0.67 -8.49 -9.73
C LYS A 120 1.51 -7.24 -9.80
N ILE A 121 1.12 -6.26 -8.99
CA ILE A 121 1.91 -5.07 -8.71
C ILE A 121 2.25 -5.08 -7.22
N ASP A 122 3.51 -5.40 -6.90
CA ASP A 122 4.00 -5.50 -5.52
C ASP A 122 4.63 -4.18 -5.03
N ARG A 123 4.64 -4.03 -3.69
CA ARG A 123 5.17 -2.94 -2.84
C ARG A 123 5.79 -1.76 -3.58
N ILE A 124 5.11 -0.62 -3.46
CA ILE A 124 5.64 0.67 -3.88
C ILE A 124 6.71 1.11 -2.88
N THR A 125 7.96 1.17 -3.34
CA THR A 125 9.07 1.74 -2.57
C THR A 125 9.33 3.18 -3.01
N LEU A 126 9.19 4.12 -2.07
CA LEU A 126 9.60 5.51 -2.24
C LEU A 126 11.10 5.64 -1.97
N ALA A 127 11.85 6.15 -2.94
CA ALA A 127 13.23 6.58 -2.77
C ALA A 127 13.35 8.04 -3.23
N GLY A 128 13.07 8.98 -2.33
CA GLY A 128 12.92 10.41 -2.67
C GLY A 128 11.71 10.63 -3.59
N LYS A 129 11.92 11.31 -4.73
CA LYS A 129 10.87 11.58 -5.74
C LYS A 129 10.56 10.39 -6.65
N ALA A 130 11.37 9.33 -6.59
CA ALA A 130 11.21 8.15 -7.44
C ALA A 130 10.32 7.11 -6.77
N VAL A 131 9.27 6.72 -7.47
CA VAL A 131 8.42 5.58 -7.15
C VAL A 131 8.96 4.37 -7.86
N SER A 132 9.08 3.26 -7.16
CA SER A 132 9.40 1.96 -7.75
C SER A 132 8.37 0.91 -7.36
N PHE A 133 7.90 0.13 -8.33
CA PHE A 133 7.00 -1.00 -8.10
C PHE A 133 7.36 -2.16 -9.02
N SER A 134 6.95 -3.38 -8.65
CA SER A 134 7.15 -4.55 -9.51
C SER A 134 5.92 -4.75 -10.40
N LEU A 135 6.11 -5.17 -11.64
CA LEU A 135 5.08 -5.45 -12.63
C LEU A 135 5.29 -6.88 -13.13
N SER A 136 4.25 -7.70 -13.07
CA SER A 136 4.23 -9.03 -13.71
C SER A 136 3.05 -9.13 -14.65
N MET A 137 3.24 -9.85 -15.75
CA MET A 137 2.21 -10.10 -16.76
C MET A 137 1.90 -11.59 -16.79
N GLU A 138 0.64 -11.92 -17.06
CA GLU A 138 0.20 -13.29 -17.26
C GLU A 138 -0.38 -13.51 -18.66
N ALA A 139 -0.12 -14.69 -19.20
CA ALA A 139 -0.78 -15.20 -20.39
C ALA A 139 -2.19 -15.75 -20.03
N PRO A 140 -3.06 -16.03 -21.03
CA PRO A 140 -4.43 -16.50 -20.79
C PRO A 140 -4.54 -17.80 -19.99
N ASP A 141 -3.48 -18.60 -19.97
CA ASP A 141 -3.35 -19.85 -19.20
C ASP A 141 -2.82 -19.62 -17.77
N SER A 142 -2.74 -18.36 -17.32
CA SER A 142 -2.21 -17.91 -16.02
C SER A 142 -0.70 -18.11 -15.83
N SER A 143 0.05 -18.50 -16.87
CA SER A 143 1.52 -18.57 -16.84
C SER A 143 2.14 -17.17 -16.86
N VAL A 144 3.33 -17.03 -16.26
CA VAL A 144 4.05 -15.74 -16.19
C VAL A 144 4.66 -15.43 -17.56
N LEU A 145 4.36 -14.25 -18.10
CA LEU A 145 4.85 -13.82 -19.40
C LEU A 145 6.21 -13.13 -19.29
N CYS A 146 7.25 -13.76 -19.86
CA CYS A 146 8.58 -13.20 -19.99
C CYS A 146 8.77 -12.56 -21.38
N VAL A 147 8.94 -11.24 -21.40
CA VAL A 147 9.25 -10.43 -22.58
C VAL A 147 10.59 -9.68 -22.48
N PRO A 148 11.31 -9.47 -23.59
CA PRO A 148 12.53 -8.68 -23.60
C PRO A 148 12.30 -7.23 -23.16
N LEU A 149 13.21 -6.67 -22.37
CA LEU A 149 13.18 -5.25 -21.94
C LEU A 149 13.08 -4.26 -23.11
N SER A 150 13.75 -4.57 -24.23
CA SER A 150 13.71 -3.76 -25.45
C SER A 150 12.30 -3.62 -26.04
N SER A 151 11.43 -4.59 -25.75
CA SER A 151 10.08 -4.71 -26.30
C SER A 151 8.99 -4.31 -25.30
N LEU A 152 9.35 -3.90 -24.08
CA LEU A 152 8.43 -3.49 -23.04
C LEU A 152 8.46 -1.96 -22.89
N ARG A 153 7.28 -1.34 -22.89
CA ARG A 153 7.07 0.07 -22.58
C ARG A 153 5.98 0.17 -21.53
N CYS A 154 6.23 0.99 -20.53
CA CYS A 154 5.26 1.30 -19.49
C CYS A 154 5.12 2.82 -19.42
N SER A 155 3.90 3.31 -19.31
CA SER A 155 3.63 4.72 -19.04
C SER A 155 2.54 4.85 -17.99
N LEU A 156 2.58 5.97 -17.27
CA LEU A 156 1.63 6.29 -16.21
C LEU A 156 0.84 7.51 -16.61
N VAL A 157 -0.48 7.40 -16.66
CA VAL A 157 -1.36 8.52 -17.05
C VAL A 157 -2.18 8.95 -15.84
N PRO A 158 -2.04 10.19 -15.35
CA PRO A 158 -2.88 10.71 -14.27
C PRO A 158 -4.36 10.72 -14.70
N VAL A 159 -5.25 10.22 -13.84
CA VAL A 159 -6.70 10.25 -14.13
C VAL A 159 -7.25 11.64 -13.81
N GLY A 160 -7.90 12.30 -14.79
CA GLY A 160 -8.68 13.54 -14.58
C GLY A 160 -7.92 14.87 -14.69
N LYS A 161 -6.59 14.86 -14.90
CA LYS A 161 -5.80 16.05 -15.25
C LYS A 161 -5.10 15.78 -16.59
N GLY A 162 -5.53 16.47 -17.65
CA GLY A 162 -5.06 16.37 -19.04
C GLY A 162 -4.00 15.29 -19.33
N ASP A 163 -4.40 14.25 -20.08
CA ASP A 163 -3.73 12.97 -20.33
C ASP A 163 -2.27 13.02 -20.84
N GLN A 164 -1.34 13.65 -20.13
CA GLN A 164 0.09 13.58 -20.44
C GLN A 164 0.72 12.38 -19.73
N PRO A 165 1.30 11.42 -20.47
CA PRO A 165 1.98 10.28 -19.87
C PRO A 165 3.24 10.71 -19.11
N ILE A 166 3.44 10.12 -17.93
CA ILE A 166 4.66 10.22 -17.15
C ILE A 166 5.63 9.16 -17.67
N ASP A 167 6.84 9.60 -18.00
CA ASP A 167 7.92 8.71 -18.43
C ASP A 167 8.33 7.75 -17.31
N THR A 168 8.48 6.47 -17.67
CA THR A 168 8.93 5.42 -16.75
C THR A 168 10.19 4.74 -17.26
N THR A 169 11.01 4.26 -16.33
CA THR A 169 12.16 3.40 -16.58
C THR A 169 11.80 1.98 -16.19
N VAL A 170 11.97 1.03 -17.11
CA VAL A 170 11.69 -0.38 -16.88
C VAL A 170 13.01 -1.13 -16.75
N THR A 171 13.15 -1.93 -15.68
CA THR A 171 14.34 -2.74 -15.41
C THR A 171 13.95 -4.18 -15.06
N THR A 172 14.83 -5.15 -15.31
CA THR A 172 14.63 -6.54 -14.87
C THR A 172 15.02 -6.70 -13.42
N THR A 173 14.26 -7.49 -12.66
CA THR A 173 14.71 -7.95 -11.34
C THR A 173 15.64 -9.15 -11.51
N SER A 174 16.71 -9.24 -10.71
CA SER A 174 17.70 -10.33 -10.84
C SER A 174 17.22 -11.66 -10.22
N THR A 175 16.09 -11.66 -9.53
CA THR A 175 15.62 -12.78 -8.71
C THR A 175 14.47 -13.55 -9.32
N ASP A 176 13.63 -12.91 -10.14
CA ASP A 176 12.36 -13.51 -10.60
C ASP A 176 12.14 -13.26 -12.11
N PRO A 177 12.35 -14.29 -12.96
CA PRO A 177 12.07 -14.20 -14.39
C PRO A 177 10.61 -13.79 -14.64
N GLY A 178 10.38 -12.77 -15.48
CA GLY A 178 9.05 -12.26 -15.81
C GLY A 178 8.50 -11.20 -14.85
N VAL A 179 9.28 -10.79 -13.85
CA VAL A 179 8.98 -9.66 -12.97
C VAL A 179 9.87 -8.47 -13.31
N TYR A 180 9.24 -7.37 -13.72
CA TYR A 180 9.89 -6.13 -14.10
C TYR A 180 9.76 -5.10 -12.99
N ARG A 181 10.81 -4.33 -12.74
CA ARG A 181 10.77 -3.17 -11.85
C ARG A 181 10.53 -1.92 -12.68
N ILE A 182 9.42 -1.23 -12.41
CA ILE A 182 9.06 0.05 -13.00
C ILE A 182 9.48 1.15 -12.04
N GLN A 183 10.19 2.16 -12.55
CA GLN A 183 10.60 3.35 -11.80
C GLN A 183 10.10 4.60 -12.50
N CYS A 184 9.50 5.54 -11.77
CA CYS A 184 8.96 6.77 -12.33
C CYS A 184 9.06 7.94 -11.35
N ASN A 185 9.05 9.17 -11.87
CA ASN A 185 9.05 10.42 -11.11
C ASN A 185 7.76 11.22 -11.37
N PRO A 186 6.64 10.84 -10.74
CA PRO A 186 5.35 11.48 -10.95
C PRO A 186 5.28 12.89 -10.35
N SER A 187 4.68 13.83 -11.09
CA SER A 187 4.54 15.24 -10.72
C SER A 187 3.17 15.59 -10.12
N THR A 188 2.20 14.68 -10.16
CA THR A 188 0.85 14.83 -9.64
C THR A 188 0.51 13.73 -8.66
N SER A 189 -0.24 14.05 -7.60
CA SER A 189 -0.89 13.05 -6.74
C SER A 189 -2.19 12.53 -7.37
N GLY A 190 -2.61 11.31 -7.00
CA GLY A 190 -3.87 10.73 -7.46
C GLY A 190 -3.77 9.32 -8.03
N THR A 191 -4.89 8.84 -8.57
CA THR A 191 -4.96 7.58 -9.31
C THR A 191 -4.26 7.72 -10.67
N HIS A 192 -3.41 6.75 -11.02
CA HIS A 192 -2.70 6.73 -12.29
C HIS A 192 -3.03 5.43 -13.04
N THR A 193 -3.40 5.53 -14.31
CA THR A 193 -3.57 4.34 -15.15
C THR A 193 -2.20 3.88 -15.65
N VAL A 194 -1.86 2.63 -15.36
CA VAL A 194 -0.67 1.96 -15.91
C VAL A 194 -1.04 1.47 -17.30
N LYS A 195 -0.38 2.06 -18.30
CA LYS A 195 -0.47 1.59 -19.68
C LYS A 195 0.76 0.78 -20.01
N VAL A 196 0.55 -0.50 -20.32
CA VAL A 196 1.62 -1.43 -20.69
C VAL A 196 1.52 -1.73 -22.17
N GLN A 197 2.61 -1.49 -22.88
CA GLN A 197 2.76 -1.82 -24.28
C GLN A 197 3.87 -2.86 -24.43
N VAL A 198 3.54 -3.95 -25.11
CA VAL A 198 4.45 -5.05 -25.43
C VAL A 198 4.54 -5.15 -26.96
N TYR A 199 5.72 -4.89 -27.51
CA TYR A 199 5.90 -4.64 -28.95
C TYR A 199 4.96 -3.51 -29.44
N ASP A 200 4.14 -3.78 -30.45
CA ASP A 200 3.15 -2.86 -30.99
C ASP A 200 1.74 -3.07 -30.40
N VAL A 201 1.61 -3.90 -29.35
CA VAL A 201 0.32 -4.25 -28.74
C VAL A 201 0.17 -3.58 -27.38
N HIS A 202 -0.92 -2.84 -27.21
CA HIS A 202 -1.33 -2.30 -25.92
C HIS A 202 -2.11 -3.38 -25.16
N LEU A 203 -1.71 -3.67 -23.93
CA LEU A 203 -2.44 -4.55 -23.03
C LEU A 203 -3.65 -3.80 -22.43
N GLU A 204 -4.60 -4.53 -21.83
CA GLU A 204 -5.71 -3.92 -21.10
C GLU A 204 -5.19 -2.94 -20.03
N ASP A 205 -5.71 -1.71 -20.08
CA ASP A 205 -5.36 -0.64 -19.14
C ASP A 205 -5.64 -1.12 -17.70
N THR A 206 -4.62 -1.06 -16.85
CA THR A 206 -4.75 -1.40 -15.44
C THR A 206 -4.66 -0.11 -14.63
N SER A 207 -5.74 0.29 -13.99
CA SER A 207 -5.73 1.45 -13.10
C SER A 207 -5.03 1.09 -11.80
N LEU A 208 -3.96 1.82 -11.47
CA LEU A 208 -3.23 1.68 -10.22
C LEU A 208 -3.37 2.96 -9.40
N VAL A 209 -3.80 2.82 -8.15
CA VAL A 209 -3.62 3.91 -7.20
C VAL A 209 -2.16 3.89 -6.79
N ILE A 210 -1.33 4.69 -7.45
CA ILE A 210 0.00 4.98 -6.92
C ILE A 210 -0.19 6.13 -5.92
N PRO A 211 0.04 5.91 -4.61
CA PRO A 211 -0.07 6.94 -3.59
C PRO A 211 1.15 7.86 -3.68
N ILE A 212 1.31 8.53 -4.81
CA ILE A 212 2.29 9.58 -4.97
C ILE A 212 1.68 10.79 -4.30
N ASN A 213 2.31 11.25 -3.24
CA ASN A 213 2.14 12.63 -2.85
C ASN A 213 3.45 13.34 -3.19
N PRO A 214 3.54 14.12 -4.28
CA PRO A 214 4.78 14.82 -4.63
C PRO A 214 5.14 15.89 -3.59
N TYR A 215 4.22 16.20 -2.66
CA TYR A 215 4.42 17.09 -1.52
C TYR A 215 4.83 16.35 -0.24
N LEU A 216 4.97 15.01 -0.27
CA LEU A 216 5.48 14.25 0.88
C LEU A 216 6.84 14.75 1.34
N ASP A 217 7.69 15.29 0.46
CA ASP A 217 8.99 15.86 0.82
C ASP A 217 8.90 17.28 1.41
N ASN A 218 7.83 18.03 1.12
CA ASN A 218 7.60 19.43 1.50
C ASN A 218 6.41 19.60 2.46
N ILE A 219 6.30 18.76 3.49
CA ILE A 219 5.36 19.01 4.60
C ILE A 219 5.95 20.13 5.47
N THR A 220 5.65 21.37 5.10
CA THR A 220 6.09 22.57 5.82
C THR A 220 4.88 23.33 6.33
N PRO A 221 4.88 23.81 7.59
CA PRO A 221 3.79 24.63 8.08
C PRO A 221 3.61 25.87 7.19
N VAL A 222 2.40 26.06 6.68
CA VAL A 222 2.05 27.20 5.83
C VAL A 222 1.57 28.36 6.70
N ARG A 223 0.81 28.05 7.77
CA ARG A 223 0.24 29.06 8.66
C ARG A 223 -0.17 28.47 10.00
N THR A 224 -0.35 29.37 10.97
CA THR A 224 -0.86 29.06 12.31
C THR A 224 -2.06 29.94 12.61
N ILE A 225 -3.08 29.37 13.24
CA ILE A 225 -4.24 30.08 13.76
C ILE A 225 -4.18 30.00 15.28
N THR A 226 -4.10 31.14 15.95
CA THR A 226 -4.01 31.27 17.41
C THR A 226 -5.35 31.65 18.02
N GLU A 227 -5.37 31.93 19.34
CA GLU A 227 -6.58 32.35 20.09
C GLU A 227 -7.66 31.26 20.15
N LEU A 228 -7.23 30.00 20.18
CA LEU A 228 -8.09 28.85 20.46
C LEU A 228 -7.87 28.39 21.90
N GLU A 229 -8.89 27.78 22.51
CA GLU A 229 -8.87 27.31 23.90
C GLU A 229 -8.91 25.79 23.96
N GLY A 230 -7.73 25.17 23.96
CA GLY A 230 -7.58 23.71 23.95
C GLY A 230 -8.28 23.06 22.75
N PRO A 231 -7.86 23.36 21.51
CA PRO A 231 -8.44 22.76 20.31
C PRO A 231 -8.28 21.23 20.35
N TRP A 232 -9.36 20.50 20.06
CA TRP A 232 -9.40 19.04 20.16
C TRP A 232 -9.66 18.38 18.81
N GLY A 233 -10.89 18.41 18.31
CA GLY A 233 -11.28 17.95 16.98
C GLY A 233 -11.32 19.09 15.98
N VAL A 234 -11.08 18.75 14.71
CA VAL A 234 -11.20 19.64 13.56
C VAL A 234 -11.90 18.91 12.42
N ALA A 235 -12.74 19.61 11.68
CA ALA A 235 -13.33 19.16 10.44
C ALA A 235 -13.35 20.32 9.43
N VAL A 236 -13.29 20.01 8.14
CA VAL A 236 -13.33 21.01 7.07
C VAL A 236 -14.52 20.74 6.16
N THR A 237 -15.26 21.78 5.81
CA THR A 237 -16.40 21.71 4.89
C THR A 237 -15.97 21.91 3.44
N ASP A 238 -16.81 21.50 2.49
CA ASP A 238 -16.54 21.67 1.05
C ASP A 238 -16.41 23.14 0.60
N ASP A 239 -17.01 24.07 1.35
CA ASP A 239 -16.87 25.51 1.14
C ASP A 239 -15.69 26.14 1.92
N ASN A 240 -14.77 25.29 2.41
CA ASN A 240 -13.53 25.63 3.11
C ASN A 240 -13.72 26.38 4.44
N HIS A 241 -14.83 26.16 5.14
CA HIS A 241 -14.91 26.53 6.55
C HIS A 241 -14.20 25.47 7.40
N VAL A 242 -13.42 25.93 8.38
CA VAL A 242 -12.72 25.06 9.32
C VAL A 242 -13.48 25.10 10.64
N ILE A 243 -13.92 23.93 11.11
CA ILE A 243 -14.77 23.79 12.29
C ILE A 243 -13.95 23.09 13.35
N ILE A 244 -13.80 23.72 14.50
CA ILE A 244 -12.90 23.29 15.57
C ILE A 244 -13.69 23.19 16.86
N THR A 245 -13.56 22.08 17.59
CA THR A 245 -14.04 22.01 18.97
C THR A 245 -12.96 22.54 19.90
N GLU A 246 -13.31 23.54 20.70
CA GLU A 246 -12.46 24.09 21.75
C GLU A 246 -12.87 23.44 23.08
N HIS A 247 -12.13 22.41 23.48
CA HIS A 247 -12.48 21.58 24.64
C HIS A 247 -12.50 22.38 25.93
N SER A 248 -11.54 23.31 26.11
CA SER A 248 -11.43 24.13 27.31
C SER A 248 -12.45 25.27 27.31
N GLY A 249 -12.72 25.86 26.14
CA GLY A 249 -13.71 26.93 25.96
C GLY A 249 -15.17 26.44 25.90
N ASN A 250 -15.40 25.12 25.91
CA ASN A 250 -16.72 24.50 25.78
C ASN A 250 -17.51 25.01 24.57
N CYS A 251 -16.83 25.20 23.43
CA CYS A 251 -17.47 25.75 22.23
C CYS A 251 -17.01 25.05 20.96
N VAL A 252 -17.75 25.31 19.89
CA VAL A 252 -17.32 25.03 18.52
C VAL A 252 -17.06 26.36 17.83
N THR A 253 -15.87 26.52 17.28
CA THR A 253 -15.48 27.69 16.51
C THR A 253 -15.46 27.37 15.04
N ILE A 254 -16.04 28.27 14.25
CA ILE A 254 -16.08 28.22 12.79
C ILE A 254 -15.14 29.31 12.29
N LEU A 255 -14.16 28.90 11.49
CA LEU A 255 -13.23 29.77 10.80
C LEU A 255 -13.55 29.80 9.31
N ASP A 256 -13.24 30.92 8.66
CA ASP A 256 -13.21 30.99 7.20
C ASP A 256 -11.93 30.35 6.63
N ARG A 257 -11.80 30.34 5.30
CA ARG A 257 -10.62 29.82 4.59
C ARG A 257 -9.33 30.55 4.99
N GLU A 258 -9.42 31.83 5.32
CA GLU A 258 -8.30 32.63 5.81
C GLU A 258 -8.03 32.41 7.30
N GLY A 259 -8.73 31.44 7.93
CA GLY A 259 -8.64 31.05 9.33
C GLY A 259 -9.02 32.14 10.31
N LYS A 260 -9.78 33.14 9.88
CA LYS A 260 -10.36 34.15 10.75
C LYS A 260 -11.62 33.58 11.39
N LYS A 261 -11.79 33.85 12.69
CA LYS A 261 -12.98 33.43 13.44
C LYS A 261 -14.23 34.12 12.91
N VAL A 262 -15.14 33.31 12.37
CA VAL A 262 -16.45 33.76 11.86
C VAL A 262 -17.49 33.68 12.97
N LYS A 263 -17.49 32.57 13.73
CA LYS A 263 -18.50 32.31 14.77
C LYS A 263 -17.98 31.39 15.86
N SER A 264 -18.58 31.47 17.04
CA SER A 264 -18.40 30.51 18.15
C SER A 264 -19.77 30.09 18.69
N LEU A 265 -19.96 28.79 18.90
CA LEU A 265 -21.23 28.14 19.23
C LEU A 265 -21.15 27.39 20.56
N GLY A 266 -22.15 27.54 21.43
CA GLY A 266 -22.34 26.71 22.64
C GLY A 266 -21.47 27.02 23.88
N GLY A 267 -20.50 27.94 23.78
CA GLY A 267 -19.65 28.38 24.91
C GLY A 267 -20.15 29.63 25.64
N GLU A 268 -19.37 30.12 26.61
CA GLU A 268 -19.66 31.38 27.32
C GLU A 268 -19.52 32.56 26.34
N GLY A 269 -20.64 33.22 26.02
CA GLY A 269 -20.72 34.26 24.98
C GLY A 269 -20.90 33.72 23.54
N GLY A 270 -20.99 32.40 23.35
CA GLY A 270 -21.30 31.78 22.06
C GLY A 270 -22.77 31.95 21.66
N SER A 271 -23.05 32.02 20.36
CA SER A 271 -24.43 32.06 19.85
C SER A 271 -25.10 30.68 19.93
N GLY A 272 -26.37 30.63 20.32
CA GLY A 272 -27.20 29.42 20.33
C GLY A 272 -28.02 29.23 21.61
N ASN A 273 -28.97 28.29 21.59
CA ASN A 273 -29.84 27.97 22.72
C ASN A 273 -29.40 26.71 23.50
N PHE A 274 -28.20 26.21 23.24
CA PHE A 274 -27.63 25.01 23.84
C PHE A 274 -26.23 25.30 24.40
N LYS A 275 -25.68 24.37 25.19
CA LYS A 275 -24.32 24.46 25.73
C LYS A 275 -23.58 23.16 25.52
N PHE A 276 -22.27 23.25 25.30
CA PHE A 276 -21.38 22.08 25.33
C PHE A 276 -20.73 21.93 26.70
N SER A 277 -20.25 20.73 27.00
CA SER A 277 -19.44 20.45 28.18
C SER A 277 -18.29 19.49 27.85
N CYS A 278 -17.16 20.10 27.48
CA CYS A 278 -15.97 19.43 26.93
C CYS A 278 -16.24 18.75 25.57
N PRO A 279 -16.53 19.53 24.51
CA PRO A 279 -16.66 18.98 23.16
C PRO A 279 -15.31 18.41 22.67
N ARG A 280 -15.33 17.30 21.94
CA ARG A 280 -14.11 16.60 21.47
C ARG A 280 -14.09 16.34 19.98
N GLY A 281 -14.82 15.32 19.53
CA GLY A 281 -14.90 14.93 18.13
C GLY A 281 -15.89 15.82 17.39
N VAL A 282 -15.59 16.11 16.13
CA VAL A 282 -16.47 16.87 15.24
C VAL A 282 -16.46 16.24 13.85
N ALA A 283 -17.64 16.15 13.25
CA ALA A 283 -17.82 15.71 11.87
C ALA A 283 -18.91 16.53 11.20
N ILE A 284 -18.85 16.64 9.88
CA ILE A 284 -19.86 17.37 9.08
C ILE A 284 -20.73 16.36 8.36
N THR A 285 -22.03 16.46 8.60
CA THR A 285 -23.00 15.57 7.96
C THR A 285 -23.23 16.00 6.49
N PRO A 286 -23.68 15.10 5.60
CA PRO A 286 -23.94 15.45 4.19
C PRO A 286 -24.94 16.59 3.98
N ASP A 287 -25.87 16.77 4.93
CA ASP A 287 -26.81 17.89 5.00
C ASP A 287 -26.24 19.17 5.65
N LYS A 288 -24.91 19.24 5.80
CA LYS A 288 -24.13 20.40 6.28
C LYS A 288 -24.39 20.83 7.73
N PHE A 289 -24.81 19.90 8.58
CA PHE A 289 -24.85 20.12 10.02
C PHE A 289 -23.55 19.67 10.67
N ILE A 290 -23.26 20.26 11.83
CA ILE A 290 -22.11 19.89 12.65
C ILE A 290 -22.58 18.83 13.64
N LEU A 291 -21.91 17.69 13.66
CA LEU A 291 -22.08 16.65 14.65
C LEU A 291 -20.91 16.70 15.63
N VAL A 292 -21.20 16.78 16.92
CA VAL A 292 -20.20 16.99 17.97
C VAL A 292 -20.38 15.96 19.07
N SER A 293 -19.28 15.36 19.54
CA SER A 293 -19.30 14.57 20.76
C SER A 293 -19.05 15.47 21.97
N ASP A 294 -20.03 15.48 22.87
CA ASP A 294 -20.01 16.27 24.09
C ASP A 294 -19.75 15.35 25.29
N SER A 295 -18.48 15.36 25.72
CA SER A 295 -17.92 14.27 26.52
C SER A 295 -18.49 14.17 27.93
N LYS A 296 -18.71 15.29 28.63
CA LYS A 296 -19.02 15.25 30.06
C LYS A 296 -20.41 14.67 30.37
N HIS A 297 -21.33 14.79 29.42
CA HIS A 297 -22.69 14.28 29.56
C HIS A 297 -22.96 13.01 28.73
N GLY A 298 -21.98 12.56 27.93
CA GLY A 298 -22.14 11.41 27.05
C GLY A 298 -23.16 11.68 25.93
N LEU A 299 -23.16 12.89 25.39
CA LEU A 299 -24.11 13.32 24.37
C LEU A 299 -23.44 13.42 23.00
N ILE A 300 -24.20 13.09 21.96
CA ILE A 300 -23.87 13.44 20.57
C ILE A 300 -24.87 14.49 20.12
N GLN A 301 -24.40 15.69 19.80
CA GLN A 301 -25.23 16.83 19.45
C GLN A 301 -25.07 17.16 17.95
N LYS A 302 -26.21 17.23 17.23
CA LYS A 302 -26.29 17.71 15.85
C LYS A 302 -26.79 19.15 15.87
N ILE A 303 -25.99 20.08 15.35
CA ILE A 303 -26.28 21.52 15.38
C ILE A 303 -26.14 22.12 13.98
N SER A 304 -26.86 23.21 13.71
CA SER A 304 -26.66 23.99 12.49
C SER A 304 -25.45 24.91 12.59
N MET A 305 -24.92 25.32 11.42
CA MET A 305 -23.88 26.35 11.30
C MET A 305 -24.32 27.72 11.88
N ASP A 306 -25.62 27.88 12.13
CA ASP A 306 -26.21 29.06 12.77
C ASP A 306 -26.36 28.96 14.29
N GLY A 307 -26.00 27.82 14.88
CA GLY A 307 -26.08 27.63 16.32
C GLY A 307 -27.45 27.20 16.82
N TYR A 308 -28.26 26.54 15.98
CA TYR A 308 -29.50 25.90 16.42
C TYR A 308 -29.25 24.42 16.70
N LEU A 309 -29.69 23.94 17.86
CA LEU A 309 -29.70 22.50 18.17
C LEU A 309 -30.78 21.79 17.34
N ILE A 310 -30.38 20.80 16.55
CA ILE A 310 -31.27 20.02 15.69
C ILE A 310 -31.66 18.71 16.37
N ALA A 311 -30.67 18.00 16.92
CA ALA A 311 -30.89 16.76 17.65
C ALA A 311 -29.82 16.59 18.73
N SER A 312 -30.17 15.92 19.82
CA SER A 312 -29.23 15.51 20.86
C SER A 312 -29.61 14.10 21.30
N VAL A 313 -28.64 13.18 21.25
CA VAL A 313 -28.85 11.78 21.59
C VAL A 313 -27.81 11.30 22.59
N GLY A 314 -28.20 10.25 23.31
CA GLY A 314 -27.36 9.57 24.29
C GLY A 314 -27.45 10.14 25.70
N LYS A 315 -26.65 9.55 26.57
CA LYS A 315 -26.50 9.88 27.99
C LYS A 315 -25.26 9.15 28.52
N TRP A 316 -24.79 9.54 29.70
CA TRP A 316 -23.74 8.80 30.39
C TRP A 316 -24.17 7.34 30.62
N GLY A 317 -23.33 6.39 30.20
CA GLY A 317 -23.49 4.99 30.58
C GLY A 317 -22.62 4.06 29.75
N SER A 318 -23.03 2.78 29.69
CA SER A 318 -22.32 1.71 28.97
C SER A 318 -23.24 0.82 28.13
N GLY A 319 -24.56 1.05 28.18
CA GLY A 319 -25.52 0.40 27.29
C GLY A 319 -25.52 0.97 25.86
N PRO A 320 -26.34 0.42 24.96
CA PRO A 320 -26.55 0.98 23.62
C PRO A 320 -27.01 2.44 23.68
N LEU A 321 -26.41 3.31 22.86
CA LEU A 321 -26.63 4.76 22.86
C LEU A 321 -26.26 5.45 24.20
N GLU A 322 -25.60 4.77 25.11
CA GLU A 322 -25.01 5.37 26.31
C GLU A 322 -23.50 5.48 26.11
N PHE A 323 -22.91 6.61 26.47
CA PHE A 323 -21.49 6.88 26.20
C PHE A 323 -20.75 7.23 27.49
N SER A 324 -19.47 6.85 27.54
CA SER A 324 -18.54 7.31 28.56
C SER A 324 -17.44 8.13 27.88
N TYR A 325 -17.59 9.46 27.96
CA TYR A 325 -16.68 10.45 27.37
C TYR A 325 -16.43 10.28 25.85
N PRO A 326 -17.47 10.29 25.00
CA PRO A 326 -17.31 10.08 23.57
C PRO A 326 -16.24 10.99 22.94
N GLY A 327 -15.33 10.38 22.17
CA GLY A 327 -14.18 11.00 21.50
C GLY A 327 -14.49 11.31 20.03
N GLY A 328 -13.62 10.88 19.13
CA GLY A 328 -13.75 11.10 17.69
C GLY A 328 -15.06 10.61 17.08
N ILE A 329 -15.49 11.30 16.02
CA ILE A 329 -16.68 10.99 15.23
C ILE A 329 -16.25 10.91 13.77
N ALA A 330 -16.63 9.82 13.09
CA ALA A 330 -16.50 9.69 11.65
C ALA A 330 -17.84 9.33 11.01
N ILE A 331 -18.08 9.79 9.79
CA ILE A 331 -19.29 9.49 9.03
C ILE A 331 -18.90 8.67 7.81
N SER A 332 -19.54 7.53 7.60
CA SER A 332 -19.29 6.71 6.41
C SER A 332 -19.76 7.45 5.16
N PRO A 333 -18.89 7.67 4.15
CA PRO A 333 -19.30 8.31 2.90
C PRO A 333 -20.23 7.43 2.06
N ILE A 334 -20.30 6.13 2.36
CA ILE A 334 -21.11 5.15 1.62
C ILE A 334 -22.52 5.05 2.22
N THR A 335 -22.62 4.90 3.54
CA THR A 335 -23.91 4.60 4.20
C THR A 335 -24.48 5.79 4.97
N GLY A 336 -23.68 6.84 5.22
CA GLY A 336 -24.04 7.94 6.11
C GLY A 336 -24.09 7.56 7.59
N GLN A 337 -23.71 6.33 7.95
CA GLN A 337 -23.66 5.89 9.34
C GLN A 337 -22.59 6.65 10.11
N VAL A 338 -22.86 6.91 11.38
CA VAL A 338 -21.99 7.67 12.28
C VAL A 338 -21.27 6.71 13.21
N TYR A 339 -19.95 6.74 13.20
CA TYR A 339 -19.09 5.96 14.07
C TYR A 339 -18.55 6.87 15.17
N ILE A 340 -18.71 6.46 16.43
CA ILE A 340 -18.28 7.23 17.59
C ILE A 340 -17.33 6.40 18.44
N ALA A 341 -16.17 6.98 18.77
CA ALA A 341 -15.21 6.38 19.67
C ALA A 341 -15.68 6.57 21.13
N ASP A 342 -16.20 5.52 21.73
CA ASP A 342 -16.69 5.53 23.12
C ASP A 342 -15.54 5.14 24.06
N TRP A 343 -14.55 6.04 24.18
CA TRP A 343 -13.19 5.66 24.58
C TRP A 343 -13.10 5.00 25.97
N ARG A 344 -13.88 5.44 26.96
CA ARG A 344 -13.88 4.80 28.30
C ARG A 344 -14.69 3.52 28.38
N ASN A 345 -15.54 3.26 27.39
CA ASN A 345 -16.20 1.96 27.24
C ASN A 345 -15.43 1.03 26.29
N HIS A 346 -14.25 1.42 25.80
CA HIS A 346 -13.35 0.58 25.00
C HIS A 346 -14.02 -0.01 23.74
N ARG A 347 -14.91 0.75 23.12
CA ARG A 347 -15.70 0.30 21.97
C ARG A 347 -15.96 1.43 20.99
N ILE A 348 -16.40 1.05 19.80
CA ILE A 348 -16.97 1.94 18.80
C ILE A 348 -18.47 1.68 18.75
N GLN A 349 -19.27 2.74 18.87
CA GLN A 349 -20.71 2.66 18.61
C GLN A 349 -21.02 3.23 17.23
N VAL A 350 -21.89 2.53 16.50
CA VAL A 350 -22.32 2.90 15.16
C VAL A 350 -23.80 3.28 15.23
N LEU A 351 -24.11 4.47 14.74
CA LEU A 351 -25.47 4.99 14.63
C LEU A 351 -25.89 5.05 13.16
N ASN A 352 -27.18 4.92 12.93
CA ASN A 352 -27.78 5.22 11.63
C ASN A 352 -27.74 6.74 11.36
N PRO A 353 -27.95 7.20 10.11
CA PRO A 353 -27.96 8.63 9.78
C PRO A 353 -28.97 9.47 10.57
N ASP A 354 -30.04 8.85 11.06
CA ASP A 354 -31.05 9.45 11.94
C ASP A 354 -30.66 9.47 13.43
N LEU A 355 -29.40 9.09 13.73
CA LEU A 355 -28.80 8.98 15.06
C LEU A 355 -29.40 7.89 15.96
N THR A 356 -30.19 6.95 15.41
CA THR A 356 -30.60 5.74 16.13
C THR A 356 -29.45 4.74 16.25
N PHE A 357 -29.41 3.97 17.34
CA PHE A 357 -28.38 2.95 17.53
C PHE A 357 -28.49 1.85 16.46
N SER A 358 -27.37 1.54 15.80
CA SER A 358 -27.27 0.42 14.85
C SER A 358 -26.64 -0.78 15.54
N HIS A 359 -25.35 -0.67 15.87
CA HIS A 359 -24.57 -1.74 16.50
C HIS A 359 -23.32 -1.16 17.18
N SER A 360 -22.52 -2.02 17.81
CA SER A 360 -21.23 -1.64 18.37
C SER A 360 -20.25 -2.79 18.26
N PHE A 361 -18.96 -2.47 18.20
CA PHE A 361 -17.89 -3.45 18.20
C PHE A 361 -16.71 -2.97 19.06
N GLY A 362 -15.88 -3.91 19.49
CA GLY A 362 -14.81 -3.63 20.45
C GLY A 362 -15.19 -4.00 21.89
N SER A 363 -14.15 -4.28 22.67
CA SER A 363 -14.20 -4.47 24.13
C SER A 363 -12.83 -4.15 24.71
N GLU A 364 -12.74 -3.99 26.03
CA GLU A 364 -11.45 -3.71 26.68
C GLU A 364 -10.45 -4.85 26.46
N GLY A 365 -9.22 -4.49 26.06
CA GLY A 365 -8.10 -5.42 25.98
C GLY A 365 -7.08 -5.07 24.89
N SER A 366 -6.16 -5.99 24.64
CA SER A 366 -5.06 -5.83 23.67
C SER A 366 -5.11 -6.83 22.51
N ALA A 367 -6.06 -7.78 22.51
CA ALA A 367 -6.23 -8.69 21.39
C ALA A 367 -6.76 -7.95 20.14
N ASN A 368 -6.71 -8.62 18.98
CA ASN A 368 -7.29 -8.09 17.75
C ASN A 368 -8.79 -7.84 17.94
N GLY A 369 -9.25 -6.65 17.57
CA GLY A 369 -10.63 -6.22 17.78
C GLY A 369 -10.98 -5.83 19.22
N GLN A 370 -10.04 -5.85 20.14
CA GLN A 370 -10.17 -5.20 21.45
C GLN A 370 -9.46 -3.85 21.46
N PHE A 371 -9.90 -2.94 22.31
CA PHE A 371 -9.35 -1.60 22.42
C PHE A 371 -8.95 -1.26 23.84
N LYS A 372 -7.96 -0.37 23.95
CA LYS A 372 -7.63 0.32 25.18
C LYS A 372 -7.70 1.81 24.91
N TYR A 373 -8.80 2.42 25.33
CA TYR A 373 -9.06 3.84 25.15
C TYR A 373 -8.97 4.26 23.66
N PRO A 374 -9.89 3.85 22.78
CA PRO A 374 -9.88 4.30 21.39
C PRO A 374 -10.26 5.78 21.30
N TYR A 375 -9.40 6.64 20.76
CA TYR A 375 -9.64 8.10 20.77
C TYR A 375 -10.38 8.62 19.54
N ASP A 376 -10.02 8.15 18.34
CA ASP A 376 -10.48 8.74 17.08
C ASP A 376 -10.62 7.70 15.96
N ILE A 377 -11.37 8.07 14.92
CA ILE A 377 -11.80 7.19 13.84
C ILE A 377 -11.66 7.91 12.50
N ALA A 378 -11.16 7.20 11.49
CA ALA A 378 -11.25 7.62 10.10
C ALA A 378 -11.85 6.50 9.25
N ILE A 379 -12.53 6.85 8.17
CA ILE A 379 -13.16 5.88 7.26
C ILE A 379 -12.66 6.17 5.85
N ASP A 380 -12.15 5.15 5.16
CA ASP A 380 -11.68 5.31 3.79
C ASP A 380 -12.83 5.27 2.76
N SER A 381 -12.50 5.51 1.48
CA SER A 381 -13.48 5.52 0.38
C SER A 381 -14.13 4.17 0.11
N GLN A 382 -13.58 3.08 0.65
CA GLN A 382 -14.14 1.73 0.56
C GLN A 382 -14.97 1.36 1.80
N GLY A 383 -15.07 2.27 2.78
CA GLY A 383 -15.81 2.06 4.02
C GLY A 383 -15.02 1.31 5.09
N LEU A 384 -13.72 1.06 4.90
CA LEU A 384 -12.89 0.46 5.94
C LEU A 384 -12.67 1.48 7.07
N VAL A 385 -12.88 1.03 8.30
CA VAL A 385 -12.86 1.86 9.51
C VAL A 385 -11.51 1.71 10.19
N TYR A 386 -10.80 2.82 10.38
CA TYR A 386 -9.51 2.89 11.05
C TYR A 386 -9.71 3.52 12.42
N VAL A 387 -9.23 2.87 13.46
CA VAL A 387 -9.41 3.29 14.85
C VAL A 387 -8.04 3.51 15.49
N ALA A 388 -7.85 4.69 16.08
CA ALA A 388 -6.70 5.00 16.91
C ALA A 388 -6.85 4.35 18.29
N ASP A 389 -6.21 3.19 18.48
CA ASP A 389 -6.24 2.40 19.71
C ASP A 389 -5.11 2.85 20.66
N SER A 390 -5.35 3.99 21.31
CA SER A 390 -4.33 4.88 21.86
C SER A 390 -3.41 4.21 22.88
N TYR A 391 -3.95 3.47 23.85
CA TYR A 391 -3.17 2.84 24.90
C TYR A 391 -2.66 1.44 24.55
N ASN A 392 -2.98 0.94 23.36
CA ASN A 392 -2.29 -0.20 22.74
C ASN A 392 -1.27 0.27 21.69
N HIS A 393 -1.09 1.59 21.51
CA HIS A 393 -0.07 2.19 20.64
C HIS A 393 -0.12 1.69 19.20
N ARG A 394 -1.33 1.53 18.65
CA ARG A 394 -1.57 0.97 17.31
C ARG A 394 -2.79 1.61 16.64
N ILE A 395 -2.87 1.44 15.33
CA ILE A 395 -4.09 1.67 14.55
C ILE A 395 -4.66 0.30 14.16
N GLN A 396 -5.95 0.10 14.38
CA GLN A 396 -6.68 -1.10 13.95
C GLN A 396 -7.65 -0.78 12.82
N LYS A 397 -7.79 -1.69 11.86
CA LYS A 397 -8.71 -1.60 10.72
C LYS A 397 -9.84 -2.59 10.87
N PHE A 398 -11.04 -2.16 10.52
CA PHE A 398 -12.26 -2.94 10.58
C PHE A 398 -13.08 -2.80 9.32
N SER A 399 -13.77 -3.86 8.93
CA SER A 399 -14.84 -3.77 7.95
C SER A 399 -16.02 -2.95 8.48
N PRO A 400 -16.94 -2.48 7.61
CA PRO A 400 -18.14 -1.75 8.04
C PRO A 400 -19.03 -2.50 9.05
N ASP A 401 -18.99 -3.85 9.06
CA ASP A 401 -19.71 -4.69 10.02
C ASP A 401 -18.92 -4.94 11.32
N GLY A 402 -17.79 -4.24 11.52
CA GLY A 402 -17.02 -4.26 12.76
C GLY A 402 -16.08 -5.45 12.92
N LYS A 403 -15.79 -6.21 11.84
CA LYS A 403 -14.82 -7.31 11.90
C LYS A 403 -13.40 -6.79 11.72
N PHE A 404 -12.49 -7.31 12.54
CA PHE A 404 -11.07 -6.97 12.44
C PHE A 404 -10.49 -7.40 11.08
N VAL A 405 -9.82 -6.48 10.40
CA VAL A 405 -9.18 -6.70 9.10
C VAL A 405 -7.65 -6.68 9.21
N GLY A 406 -7.11 -5.81 10.06
CA GLY A 406 -5.66 -5.71 10.23
C GLY A 406 -5.27 -4.61 11.20
N GLN A 407 -3.97 -4.45 11.43
CA GLN A 407 -3.44 -3.41 12.29
C GLN A 407 -2.04 -3.00 11.83
N PHE A 408 -1.60 -1.83 12.27
CA PHE A 408 -0.22 -1.37 12.13
C PHE A 408 0.13 -0.42 13.29
N GLY A 409 1.42 -0.17 13.48
CA GLY A 409 1.92 0.51 14.67
C GLY A 409 2.26 -0.48 15.78
N THR A 410 3.31 -0.14 16.53
CA THR A 410 3.71 -0.79 17.79
C THR A 410 4.24 0.29 18.71
N GLU A 411 4.24 0.04 20.02
CA GLU A 411 4.74 1.01 20.99
C GLU A 411 6.18 1.43 20.71
N GLY A 412 6.45 2.73 20.70
CA GLY A 412 7.79 3.29 20.62
C GLY A 412 7.87 4.61 19.85
N SER A 413 9.09 4.99 19.47
CA SER A 413 9.37 6.28 18.80
C SER A 413 10.12 6.12 17.47
N GLY A 414 10.48 4.90 17.07
CA GLY A 414 11.10 4.58 15.79
C GLY A 414 10.16 4.73 14.59
N PRO A 415 10.68 4.51 13.36
CA PRO A 415 9.85 4.45 12.15
C PRO A 415 8.77 3.37 12.28
N GLY A 416 7.51 3.74 12.00
CA GLY A 416 6.35 2.85 12.09
C GLY A 416 5.92 2.46 13.51
N GLN A 417 6.64 2.93 14.54
CA GLN A 417 6.19 2.85 15.93
C GLN A 417 5.33 4.06 16.27
N LEU A 418 4.35 3.88 17.14
CA LEU A 418 3.43 4.89 17.62
C LEU A 418 3.55 5.01 19.13
N ASN A 419 3.27 6.19 19.67
CA ASN A 419 3.10 6.38 21.11
C ASN A 419 1.87 7.24 21.41
N GLY A 420 0.79 6.61 21.85
CA GLY A 420 -0.48 7.28 22.14
C GLY A 420 -1.08 7.95 20.89
N PRO A 421 -1.42 7.20 19.82
CA PRO A 421 -2.10 7.78 18.68
C PRO A 421 -3.45 8.38 19.12
N THR A 422 -3.70 9.65 18.84
CA THR A 422 -4.88 10.39 19.32
C THR A 422 -5.86 10.71 18.22
N GLY A 423 -5.40 11.40 17.17
CA GLY A 423 -6.20 11.75 16.00
C GLY A 423 -5.77 10.98 14.75
N ILE A 424 -6.71 10.74 13.85
CA ILE A 424 -6.48 10.03 12.60
C ILE A 424 -7.28 10.64 11.45
N THR A 425 -6.64 10.85 10.31
CA THR A 425 -7.33 11.25 9.07
C THR A 425 -6.74 10.54 7.86
N ILE A 426 -7.53 10.41 6.80
CA ILE A 426 -7.12 9.72 5.57
C ILE A 426 -7.34 10.68 4.41
N ASP A 427 -6.31 10.83 3.59
CA ASP A 427 -6.41 11.54 2.32
C ASP A 427 -7.13 10.67 1.27
N ALA A 428 -8.40 10.36 1.52
CA ALA A 428 -9.16 9.40 0.72
C ALA A 428 -9.42 9.88 -0.72
N ALA A 429 -9.35 11.19 -0.96
CA ALA A 429 -9.62 11.80 -2.26
C ALA A 429 -8.40 11.82 -3.19
N ALA A 430 -7.18 11.90 -2.66
CA ALA A 430 -5.97 11.98 -3.48
C ALA A 430 -5.04 10.78 -3.33
N THR A 431 -4.55 10.48 -2.12
CA THR A 431 -3.39 9.58 -1.97
C THR A 431 -3.68 8.29 -1.21
N GLY A 432 -4.74 8.23 -0.41
CA GLY A 432 -5.02 7.13 0.51
C GLY A 432 -4.03 7.04 1.68
N LEU A 433 -3.21 8.08 1.90
CA LEU A 433 -2.30 8.13 3.04
C LEU A 433 -3.07 8.35 4.34
N VAL A 434 -2.59 7.70 5.39
CA VAL A 434 -3.15 7.76 6.74
C VAL A 434 -2.23 8.64 7.60
N TYR A 435 -2.77 9.74 8.12
CA TYR A 435 -2.07 10.65 9.00
C TYR A 435 -2.55 10.41 10.43
N VAL A 436 -1.60 10.26 11.36
CA VAL A 436 -1.87 9.92 12.75
C VAL A 436 -1.13 10.89 13.64
N SER A 437 -1.84 11.60 14.51
CA SER A 437 -1.22 12.40 15.56
C SER A 437 -0.87 11.52 16.75
N GLU A 438 0.28 11.79 17.36
CA GLU A 438 0.81 11.03 18.48
C GLU A 438 1.02 11.95 19.68
N GLU A 439 0.27 11.69 20.74
CA GLU A 439 0.35 12.43 21.99
C GLU A 439 1.72 12.25 22.64
N GLY A 440 2.18 11.00 22.77
CA GLY A 440 3.41 10.67 23.50
C GLY A 440 4.69 11.01 22.75
N ASN A 441 4.64 11.10 21.42
CA ASN A 441 5.79 11.47 20.58
C ASN A 441 5.73 12.93 20.08
N HIS A 442 4.63 13.66 20.35
CA HIS A 442 4.43 15.06 19.94
C HIS A 442 4.67 15.30 18.44
N ARG A 443 4.11 14.42 17.60
CA ARG A 443 4.38 14.41 16.17
C ARG A 443 3.18 13.88 15.39
N ILE A 444 3.25 14.02 14.07
CA ILE A 444 2.37 13.35 13.12
C ILE A 444 3.18 12.26 12.40
N SER A 445 2.65 11.04 12.34
CA SER A 445 3.17 9.94 11.52
C SER A 445 2.25 9.67 10.33
N VAL A 446 2.86 9.36 9.19
CA VAL A 446 2.18 9.12 7.91
C VAL A 446 2.43 7.70 7.48
N PHE A 447 1.37 7.00 7.09
CA PHE A 447 1.37 5.62 6.64
C PHE A 447 0.66 5.48 5.30
N THR A 448 0.98 4.41 4.57
CA THR A 448 0.12 3.96 3.47
C THR A 448 -1.16 3.36 4.03
N SER A 449 -2.18 3.20 3.16
CA SER A 449 -3.41 2.47 3.51
C SER A 449 -3.13 1.06 4.04
N ASP A 450 -2.07 0.38 3.59
CA ASP A 450 -1.64 -0.92 4.09
C ASP A 450 -0.92 -0.89 5.45
N GLY A 451 -0.61 0.30 5.97
CA GLY A 451 0.07 0.47 7.26
C GLY A 451 1.60 0.49 7.15
N VAL A 452 2.16 0.70 5.96
CA VAL A 452 3.62 0.90 5.80
C VAL A 452 3.97 2.32 6.20
N PHE A 453 4.96 2.48 7.08
CA PHE A 453 5.43 3.80 7.48
C PHE A 453 6.05 4.55 6.30
N VAL A 454 5.63 5.80 6.12
CA VAL A 454 6.13 6.68 5.06
C VAL A 454 7.08 7.72 5.65
N ARG A 455 6.60 8.54 6.59
CA ARG A 455 7.42 9.55 7.28
C ARG A 455 6.77 10.03 8.57
N LYS A 456 7.49 10.90 9.29
CA LYS A 456 7.00 11.63 10.46
C LYS A 456 7.49 13.08 10.44
N PHE A 457 6.77 13.97 11.11
CA PHE A 457 7.17 15.37 11.30
C PHE A 457 6.55 15.93 12.59
N GLY A 458 7.16 16.96 13.15
CA GLY A 458 6.84 17.43 14.50
C GLY A 458 7.76 16.85 15.57
N ARG A 459 7.85 17.59 16.67
CA ARG A 459 8.52 17.21 17.94
C ARG A 459 7.94 18.07 19.05
N LEU A 460 8.21 17.72 20.30
CA LEU A 460 7.78 18.53 21.44
C LEU A 460 8.30 19.97 21.35
N GLY A 461 7.39 20.94 21.53
CA GLY A 461 7.69 22.36 21.67
C GLY A 461 6.59 23.25 21.11
N SER A 462 6.89 24.55 20.98
CA SER A 462 5.92 25.58 20.61
C SER A 462 6.27 26.33 19.32
N ASN A 463 7.39 26.02 18.67
CA ASN A 463 7.72 26.58 17.36
C ASN A 463 6.75 26.06 16.28
N ILE A 464 6.73 26.71 15.12
CA ILE A 464 5.76 26.43 14.05
C ILE A 464 5.81 24.96 13.54
N ASP A 465 6.96 24.30 13.64
CA ASP A 465 7.20 22.92 13.25
C ASP A 465 7.17 21.92 14.44
N GLN A 466 6.72 22.38 15.61
CA GLN A 466 6.67 21.62 16.87
C GLN A 466 5.23 21.54 17.39
N PHE A 467 4.96 20.56 18.26
CA PHE A 467 3.64 20.35 18.84
C PHE A 467 3.69 20.17 20.37
N GLY A 468 2.65 20.65 21.03
CA GLY A 468 2.26 20.39 22.41
C GLY A 468 0.95 19.60 22.43
N TYR A 469 1.08 18.29 22.46
CA TYR A 469 0.01 17.29 22.32
C TYR A 469 -0.88 17.53 21.08
N PRO A 470 -0.49 17.01 19.90
CA PRO A 470 -1.34 17.07 18.73
C PRO A 470 -2.56 16.13 18.90
N TYR A 471 -3.75 16.61 18.55
CA TYR A 471 -5.01 15.88 18.62
C TYR A 471 -5.64 15.73 17.22
N GLY A 472 -6.84 16.26 17.00
CA GLY A 472 -7.61 16.09 15.78
C GLY A 472 -6.86 16.54 14.53
N LEU A 473 -7.10 15.80 13.46
CA LEU A 473 -6.55 16.01 12.14
C LEU A 473 -7.69 16.11 11.12
N ALA A 474 -7.58 17.05 10.19
CA ALA A 474 -8.48 17.09 9.04
C ALA A 474 -7.71 17.51 7.78
N LEU A 475 -8.16 17.00 6.64
CA LEU A 475 -7.67 17.41 5.33
C LEU A 475 -8.78 18.17 4.61
N ASP A 476 -8.41 19.22 3.89
CA ASP A 476 -9.32 19.85 2.93
C ASP A 476 -9.15 19.29 1.51
N LYS A 477 -10.04 19.68 0.61
CA LYS A 477 -10.04 19.27 -0.79
C LYS A 477 -8.81 19.71 -1.59
N ASP A 478 -8.08 20.72 -1.10
CA ASP A 478 -6.87 21.25 -1.73
C ASP A 478 -5.62 20.50 -1.19
N GLY A 479 -5.79 19.65 -0.18
CA GLY A 479 -4.76 18.80 0.41
C GLY A 479 -4.06 19.40 1.63
N PHE A 480 -4.55 20.53 2.17
CA PHE A 480 -3.98 21.11 3.39
C PHE A 480 -4.35 20.27 4.61
N LEU A 481 -3.36 20.00 5.46
CA LEU A 481 -3.54 19.26 6.71
C LEU A 481 -3.65 20.23 7.88
N TYR A 482 -4.78 20.17 8.57
CA TYR A 482 -5.07 20.94 9.78
C TYR A 482 -4.79 20.08 11.00
N VAL A 483 -3.96 20.59 11.91
CA VAL A 483 -3.53 19.88 13.12
C VAL A 483 -3.91 20.69 14.35
N CYS A 484 -4.77 20.14 15.21
CA CYS A 484 -5.05 20.71 16.53
C CYS A 484 -3.86 20.51 17.46
N ASP A 485 -3.24 21.61 17.88
CA ASP A 485 -2.08 21.64 18.77
C ASP A 485 -2.53 22.17 20.15
N ARG A 486 -2.96 21.24 21.01
CA ARG A 486 -3.82 21.54 22.16
C ARG A 486 -3.13 22.42 23.20
N ASP A 487 -1.93 22.08 23.63
CA ASP A 487 -1.25 22.83 24.70
C ASP A 487 -0.72 24.17 24.21
N ASN A 488 -0.41 24.28 22.93
CA ASN A 488 -0.03 25.54 22.31
C ASN A 488 -1.25 26.40 21.90
N ASN A 489 -2.48 25.94 22.16
CA ASN A 489 -3.71 26.71 21.95
C ASN A 489 -3.86 27.25 20.52
N ARG A 490 -3.55 26.38 19.53
CA ARG A 490 -3.49 26.78 18.12
C ARG A 490 -3.87 25.65 17.17
N LEU A 491 -4.17 26.03 15.94
CA LEU A 491 -4.27 25.13 14.80
C LEU A 491 -3.08 25.39 13.86
N VAL A 492 -2.36 24.34 13.47
CA VAL A 492 -1.26 24.42 12.51
C VAL A 492 -1.73 23.85 11.18
N VAL A 493 -1.49 24.57 10.08
CA VAL A 493 -1.85 24.15 8.73
C VAL A 493 -0.59 23.84 7.94
N TYR A 494 -0.55 22.67 7.32
CA TYR A 494 0.55 22.16 6.48
C TYR A 494 0.13 22.06 5.02
#